data_AF-A0A7C5SSW1-F1
#
_entry.id   AF-A0A7C5SSW1-F1
#
_cell.length_a   1.000
_cell.length_b   1.000
_cell.length_c   1.000
_cell.angle_alpha   90.00
_cell.angle_beta   90.00
_cell.angle_gamma   90.00
#
_symmetry.space_group_name_H-M   'P 1'
#
loop_
_entity.id
_entity.type
_entity.pdbx_description
1 polymer ?
#
loop_
_entity_poly.entity_id
_entity_poly.type
_entity_poly.pdbx_seq_one_letter_code
_entity_poly.pdbx_strand_id
1 'polypeptide(L)'
;KNRDETLSFHYRQNGDTLNTRIDGVSRSRNVDITTEGPVWDVLSFQIPLMIEARPSKKQYPYMAVLGGELDQYTFKLEGKKNARFAGKQYSLLEVVRRDSKKKRALHIWLAPALNNLPMIIENYRDGELHSRMQLERVQFDQHPALQGNVNIDGENADQDFDE
;
A
#
# COMPACT_ATOMS: atom_id res chain seq x y z
N LYS A 1 12.66 -19.85 -11.45
CA LYS A 1 13.17 -19.72 -10.07
C LYS A 1 11.96 -19.69 -9.14
N ASN A 2 11.87 -20.59 -8.17
CA ASN A 2 10.72 -20.66 -7.25
C ASN A 2 10.57 -19.32 -6.51
N ARG A 3 9.37 -18.72 -6.57
CA ARG A 3 9.01 -17.45 -5.91
C ARG A 3 7.97 -17.65 -4.81
N ASP A 4 7.66 -18.89 -4.48
CA ASP A 4 6.69 -19.23 -3.46
C ASP A 4 7.22 -18.83 -2.10
N GLU A 5 6.34 -18.25 -1.30
CA GLU A 5 6.62 -17.81 0.05
C GLU A 5 5.44 -18.28 0.94
N THR A 6 5.75 -18.92 2.05
CA THR A 6 4.80 -19.33 3.09
C THR A 6 5.42 -18.93 4.41
N LEU A 7 4.82 -17.92 5.05
CA LEU A 7 5.33 -17.33 6.28
C LEU A 7 4.22 -17.34 7.33
N SER A 8 4.58 -17.76 8.53
CA SER A 8 3.72 -17.70 9.72
C SER A 8 4.21 -16.56 10.59
N PHE A 9 3.27 -15.73 11.07
CA PHE A 9 3.56 -14.63 11.97
C PHE A 9 2.97 -14.94 13.34
N HIS A 10 3.83 -14.96 14.35
CA HIS A 10 3.48 -15.27 15.72
C HIS A 10 3.68 -14.03 16.58
N TYR A 11 2.57 -13.45 17.03
CA TYR A 11 2.56 -12.25 17.87
C TYR A 11 2.32 -12.64 19.33
N ARG A 12 3.17 -12.14 20.23
CA ARG A 12 3.03 -12.31 21.69
C ARG A 12 3.18 -10.96 22.40
N GLN A 13 2.10 -10.48 23.00
CA GLN A 13 2.12 -9.28 23.82
C GLN A 13 2.49 -9.62 25.26
N ASN A 14 3.52 -8.97 25.80
CA ASN A 14 3.95 -9.07 27.20
C ASN A 14 4.02 -7.65 27.79
N GLY A 15 2.99 -7.23 28.52
CA GLY A 15 2.88 -5.84 28.98
C GLY A 15 2.78 -4.89 27.77
N ASP A 16 3.68 -3.91 27.69
CA ASP A 16 3.75 -2.96 26.57
C ASP A 16 4.60 -3.45 25.38
N THR A 17 5.32 -4.57 25.54
CA THR A 17 6.19 -5.10 24.48
C THR A 17 5.46 -6.13 23.62
N LEU A 18 5.42 -5.89 22.31
CA LEU A 18 5.00 -6.87 21.31
C LEU A 18 6.22 -7.63 20.81
N ASN A 19 6.28 -8.94 21.04
CA ASN A 19 7.30 -9.82 20.46
C ASN A 19 6.73 -10.51 19.23
N THR A 20 7.48 -10.51 18.14
CA THR A 20 7.07 -11.09 16.86
C THR A 20 8.09 -12.14 16.43
N ARG A 21 7.63 -13.37 16.17
CA ARG A 21 8.42 -14.41 15.49
C ARG A 21 7.81 -14.69 14.12
N ILE A 22 8.66 -14.81 13.12
CA ILE A 22 8.30 -15.10 11.73
C ILE A 22 9.04 -16.35 11.32
N ASP A 23 8.33 -17.40 10.93
CA ASP A 23 8.93 -18.62 10.44
C ASP A 23 8.27 -19.13 9.15
N GLY A 24 8.95 -20.05 8.46
CA GLY A 24 8.43 -20.70 7.26
C GLY A 24 9.48 -20.80 6.16
N VAL A 25 9.04 -20.66 4.91
CA VAL A 25 9.88 -20.82 3.72
C VAL A 25 9.65 -19.65 2.77
N SER A 26 10.74 -19.00 2.35
CA SER A 26 10.72 -17.99 1.30
C SER A 26 11.75 -18.32 0.23
N ARG A 27 11.31 -18.52 -1.02
CA ARG A 27 12.20 -18.83 -2.16
C ARG A 27 13.13 -20.01 -1.89
N SER A 28 12.55 -21.06 -1.31
CA SER A 28 13.26 -22.30 -0.93
C SER A 28 14.30 -22.12 0.18
N ARG A 29 14.27 -21.01 0.93
CA ARG A 29 15.09 -20.77 2.13
C ARG A 29 14.19 -20.79 3.36
N ASN A 30 14.64 -21.46 4.42
CA ASN A 30 13.97 -21.39 5.72
C ASN A 30 14.11 -19.98 6.28
N VAL A 31 13.03 -19.48 6.88
CA VAL A 31 12.95 -18.22 7.60
C VAL A 31 12.70 -18.55 9.06
N ASP A 32 13.46 -17.95 9.96
CA ASP A 32 13.19 -17.92 11.40
C ASP A 32 13.78 -16.61 11.94
N ILE A 33 12.91 -15.63 12.16
CA ILE A 33 13.26 -14.27 12.55
C ILE A 33 12.49 -13.93 13.81
N THR A 34 13.16 -13.32 14.78
CA THR A 34 12.51 -12.76 15.97
C THR A 34 12.83 -11.27 16.07
N THR A 35 11.82 -10.46 16.38
CA THR A 35 11.95 -9.02 16.54
C THR A 35 10.89 -8.46 17.50
N GLU A 36 11.03 -7.20 17.86
CA GLU A 36 10.04 -6.46 18.64
C GLU A 36 9.18 -5.59 17.73
N GLY A 37 7.91 -5.44 18.08
CA GLY A 37 6.94 -4.65 17.34
C GLY A 37 6.27 -5.40 16.18
N PRO A 38 5.29 -4.76 15.52
CA PRO A 38 4.54 -5.38 14.44
C PRO A 38 5.41 -5.51 13.18
N VAL A 39 5.34 -6.67 12.53
CA VAL A 39 5.90 -6.90 11.19
C VAL A 39 4.76 -7.27 10.26
N TRP A 40 4.80 -6.72 9.06
CA TRP A 40 3.79 -6.90 8.03
C TRP A 40 4.34 -7.70 6.84
N ASP A 41 3.47 -8.34 6.08
CA ASP A 41 3.82 -8.75 4.72
C ASP A 41 3.55 -7.59 3.74
N VAL A 42 3.97 -7.77 2.48
CA VAL A 42 3.89 -6.74 1.44
C VAL A 42 2.46 -6.36 1.07
N LEU A 43 1.45 -7.14 1.43
CA LEU A 43 0.05 -6.79 1.21
C LEU A 43 -0.62 -6.25 2.47
N SER A 44 -0.27 -6.75 3.66
CA SER A 44 -0.94 -6.34 4.90
C SER A 44 -0.53 -4.97 5.44
N PHE A 45 0.63 -4.40 5.07
CA PHE A 45 1.02 -3.05 5.51
C PHE A 45 0.00 -1.96 5.10
N GLN A 46 -0.85 -2.24 4.10
CA GLN A 46 -1.88 -1.31 3.66
C GLN A 46 -2.89 -1.02 4.79
N ILE A 47 -3.12 -1.98 5.70
CA ILE A 47 -4.05 -1.82 6.83
C ILE A 47 -3.59 -0.71 7.80
N PRO A 48 -2.39 -0.75 8.41
CA PRO A 48 -1.95 0.34 9.28
C PRO A 48 -1.81 1.67 8.53
N LEU A 49 -1.48 1.63 7.22
CA LEU A 49 -1.45 2.84 6.41
C LEU A 49 -2.84 3.47 6.28
N MET A 50 -3.89 2.68 6.03
CA MET A 50 -5.27 3.15 6.01
C MET A 50 -5.71 3.71 7.37
N ILE A 51 -5.34 3.07 8.47
CA ILE A 51 -5.68 3.52 9.83
C ILE A 51 -5.03 4.88 10.14
N GLU A 52 -3.77 5.06 9.74
CA GLU A 52 -2.96 6.18 10.22
C GLU A 52 -2.94 7.39 9.29
N ALA A 53 -3.18 7.20 8.00
CA ALA A 53 -3.03 8.22 6.97
C ALA A 53 -3.88 9.46 7.27
N ARG A 54 -3.20 10.61 7.36
CA ARG A 54 -3.85 11.91 7.60
C ARG A 54 -2.97 13.06 7.13
N PRO A 55 -3.53 14.22 6.76
CA PRO A 55 -2.77 15.35 6.21
C PRO A 55 -1.61 15.85 7.10
N SER A 56 -1.73 15.70 8.43
CA SER A 56 -0.73 16.13 9.42
C SER A 56 0.43 15.16 9.59
N LYS A 57 0.28 13.88 9.19
CA LYS A 57 1.34 12.87 9.31
C LYS A 57 2.10 12.76 7.98
N LYS A 58 3.42 12.98 8.03
CA LYS A 58 4.27 13.05 6.83
C LYS A 58 4.96 11.74 6.46
N GLN A 59 5.15 10.84 7.42
CA GLN A 59 5.88 9.59 7.21
C GLN A 59 5.17 8.43 7.91
N TYR A 60 5.28 7.25 7.30
CA TYR A 60 4.64 6.02 7.73
C TYR A 60 5.65 4.87 7.61
N PRO A 61 6.48 4.66 8.64
CA PRO A 61 7.44 3.56 8.67
C PRO A 61 6.76 2.27 9.11
N TYR A 62 6.94 1.21 8.34
CA TYR A 62 6.45 -0.14 8.65
C TYR A 62 7.58 -1.15 8.49
N MET A 63 7.75 -2.03 9.46
CA MET A 63 8.61 -3.20 9.30
C MET A 63 7.87 -4.23 8.45
N ALA A 64 8.49 -4.72 7.38
CA ALA A 64 7.89 -5.73 6.53
C ALA A 64 8.87 -6.85 6.19
N VAL A 65 8.36 -8.04 5.93
CA VAL A 65 9.14 -9.17 5.42
C VAL A 65 8.91 -9.33 3.92
N LEU A 66 10.00 -9.42 3.15
CA LEU A 66 9.97 -9.69 1.71
C LEU A 66 11.13 -10.60 1.32
N GLY A 67 10.83 -11.73 0.67
CA GLY A 67 11.90 -12.65 0.25
C GLY A 67 12.64 -13.28 1.42
N GLY A 68 12.03 -13.33 2.60
CA GLY A 68 12.60 -13.87 3.83
C GLY A 68 13.53 -12.91 4.59
N GLU A 69 13.51 -11.63 4.27
CA GLU A 69 14.33 -10.61 4.93
C GLU A 69 13.43 -9.48 5.47
N LEU A 70 13.79 -8.94 6.64
CA LEU A 70 13.15 -7.73 7.18
C LEU A 70 13.67 -6.49 6.45
N ASP A 71 12.75 -5.60 6.08
CA ASP A 71 13.05 -4.30 5.51
C ASP A 71 12.07 -3.26 6.04
N GLN A 72 12.55 -2.01 6.15
CA GLN A 72 11.73 -0.90 6.62
C GLN A 72 11.09 -0.17 5.44
N TYR A 73 9.79 -0.33 5.31
CA TYR A 73 8.98 0.35 4.31
C TYR A 73 8.54 1.70 4.85
N THR A 74 9.19 2.77 4.41
CA THR A 74 8.79 4.14 4.78
C THR A 74 8.03 4.79 3.64
N PHE A 75 6.73 4.98 3.82
CA PHE A 75 5.93 5.82 2.94
C PHE A 75 6.02 7.29 3.38
N LYS A 76 6.01 8.20 2.42
CA LYS A 76 5.97 9.64 2.64
C LYS A 76 4.69 10.20 2.05
N LEU A 77 4.03 11.12 2.75
CA LEU A 77 2.93 11.90 2.18
C LEU A 77 3.53 12.96 1.25
N GLU A 78 3.26 12.85 -0.05
CA GLU A 78 3.90 13.69 -1.07
C GLU A 78 2.94 14.68 -1.71
N GLY A 79 1.64 14.39 -1.68
CA GLY A 79 0.69 15.25 -2.35
C GLY A 79 -0.74 15.04 -1.91
N LYS A 80 -1.58 15.91 -2.47
CA LYS A 80 -3.02 15.74 -2.50
C LYS A 80 -3.46 15.89 -3.95
N LYS A 81 -4.32 14.99 -4.40
CA LYS A 81 -4.95 15.08 -5.73
C LYS A 81 -6.45 15.00 -5.56
N ASN A 82 -7.19 15.55 -6.50
CA ASN A 82 -8.63 15.36 -6.55
C ASN A 82 -8.95 14.28 -7.58
N ALA A 83 -9.96 13.47 -7.31
CA ALA A 83 -10.41 12.43 -8.23
C ALA A 83 -11.94 12.32 -8.27
N ARG A 84 -12.48 11.88 -9.40
CA ARG A 84 -13.88 11.50 -9.53
C ARG A 84 -14.03 9.98 -9.43
N PHE A 85 -15.01 9.53 -8.65
CA PHE A 85 -15.42 8.12 -8.54
C PHE A 85 -16.91 8.05 -8.22
N ALA A 86 -17.64 7.14 -8.85
CA ALA A 86 -19.10 7.00 -8.67
C ALA A 86 -19.88 8.34 -8.72
N GLY A 87 -19.50 9.22 -9.66
CA GLY A 87 -20.13 10.54 -9.84
C GLY A 87 -19.81 11.60 -8.77
N LYS A 88 -18.91 11.31 -7.83
CA LYS A 88 -18.53 12.22 -6.74
C LYS A 88 -17.05 12.59 -6.80
N GLN A 89 -16.73 13.80 -6.33
CA GLN A 89 -15.35 14.25 -6.17
C GLN A 89 -14.79 13.79 -4.81
N TYR A 90 -13.56 13.31 -4.80
CA TYR A 90 -12.81 12.90 -3.62
C TYR A 90 -11.47 13.64 -3.59
N SER A 91 -11.08 14.13 -2.41
CA SER A 91 -9.70 14.58 -2.17
C SER A 91 -8.88 13.39 -1.68
N LEU A 92 -7.81 13.08 -2.40
CA LEU A 92 -6.93 11.94 -2.16
C LEU A 92 -5.63 12.38 -1.52
N LEU A 93 -5.08 11.54 -0.65
CA LEU A 93 -3.71 11.66 -0.13
C LEU A 93 -2.80 10.75 -0.95
N GLU A 94 -1.75 11.31 -1.54
CA GLU A 94 -0.72 10.53 -2.22
C GLU A 94 0.40 10.18 -1.24
N VAL A 95 0.58 8.89 -1.00
CA VAL A 95 1.69 8.37 -0.21
C VAL A 95 2.60 7.52 -1.08
N VAL A 96 3.91 7.73 -0.96
CA VAL A 96 4.91 7.12 -1.84
C VAL A 96 6.01 6.45 -1.03
N ARG A 97 6.34 5.22 -1.39
CA ARG A 97 7.54 4.51 -0.91
C ARG A 97 8.51 4.35 -2.08
N ARG A 98 9.75 4.82 -1.92
CA ARG A 98 10.82 4.68 -2.93
C ARG A 98 11.92 3.75 -2.45
N ASP A 99 12.37 2.88 -3.32
CA ASP A 99 13.60 2.09 -3.20
C ASP A 99 14.57 2.61 -4.25
N SER A 100 15.48 3.51 -3.84
CA SER A 100 16.44 4.15 -4.73
C SER A 100 17.48 3.18 -5.27
N LYS A 101 17.82 2.11 -4.52
CA LYS A 101 18.78 1.10 -4.94
C LYS A 101 18.23 0.28 -6.11
N LYS A 102 16.95 -0.08 -6.06
CA LYS A 102 16.29 -0.86 -7.12
C LYS A 102 15.54 0.01 -8.14
N LYS A 103 15.59 1.35 -7.99
CA LYS A 103 14.82 2.32 -8.78
C LYS A 103 13.34 1.96 -8.87
N ARG A 104 12.72 1.65 -7.73
CA ARG A 104 11.29 1.32 -7.64
C ARG A 104 10.55 2.36 -6.82
N ALA A 105 9.32 2.66 -7.21
CA ALA A 105 8.41 3.44 -6.39
C ALA A 105 7.05 2.76 -6.31
N LEU A 106 6.40 2.85 -5.16
CA LEU A 106 5.03 2.44 -4.94
C LEU A 106 4.24 3.69 -4.52
N HIS A 107 3.34 4.12 -5.38
CA HIS A 107 2.41 5.22 -5.14
C HIS A 107 1.05 4.66 -4.74
N ILE A 108 0.45 5.23 -3.71
CA ILE A 108 -0.87 4.87 -3.24
C ILE A 108 -1.67 6.15 -3.02
N TRP A 109 -2.83 6.26 -3.67
CA TRP A 109 -3.77 7.35 -3.45
C TRP A 109 -4.91 6.88 -2.56
N LEU A 110 -4.97 7.43 -1.35
CA LEU A 110 -5.94 7.09 -0.32
C LEU A 110 -7.06 8.11 -0.30
N ALA A 111 -8.32 7.69 -0.21
CA ALA A 111 -9.46 8.59 -0.03
C ALA A 111 -9.88 8.69 1.45
N PRO A 112 -9.58 9.78 2.17
CA PRO A 112 -9.95 9.90 3.59
C PRO A 112 -11.46 9.81 3.81
N ALA A 113 -12.26 10.34 2.88
CA ALA A 113 -13.71 10.24 2.94
C ALA A 113 -14.26 8.80 2.78
N LEU A 114 -13.41 7.86 2.35
CA LEU A 114 -13.72 6.43 2.24
C LEU A 114 -12.87 5.61 3.22
N ASN A 115 -12.66 6.11 4.44
CA ASN A 115 -11.83 5.45 5.47
C ASN A 115 -10.39 5.17 4.98
N ASN A 116 -9.82 6.14 4.26
CA ASN A 116 -8.51 6.03 3.62
C ASN A 116 -8.37 4.84 2.66
N LEU A 117 -9.46 4.34 2.08
CA LEU A 117 -9.40 3.25 1.10
C LEU A 117 -8.44 3.62 -0.06
N PRO A 118 -7.51 2.72 -0.44
CA PRO A 118 -6.71 2.89 -1.65
C PRO A 118 -7.61 2.94 -2.88
N MET A 119 -7.61 4.07 -3.57
CA MET A 119 -8.34 4.24 -4.81
C MET A 119 -7.51 3.86 -6.02
N ILE A 120 -6.20 4.17 -5.99
CA ILE A 120 -5.23 3.82 -7.02
C ILE A 120 -3.94 3.36 -6.34
N ILE A 121 -3.33 2.31 -6.90
CA ILE A 121 -1.99 1.83 -6.52
C ILE A 121 -1.17 1.70 -7.78
N GLU A 122 -0.01 2.35 -7.82
CA GLU A 122 0.91 2.29 -8.96
C GLU A 122 2.29 1.83 -8.52
N ASN A 123 2.83 0.84 -9.24
CA ASN A 123 4.22 0.45 -9.10
C ASN A 123 4.99 1.01 -10.29
N TYR A 124 6.08 1.71 -9.99
CA TYR A 124 7.03 2.20 -10.96
C TYR A 124 8.34 1.42 -10.88
N ARG A 125 8.97 1.20 -12.03
CA ARG A 125 10.32 0.62 -12.17
C ARG A 125 11.11 1.46 -13.15
N ASP A 126 12.31 1.86 -12.77
CA ASP A 126 13.20 2.67 -13.60
C ASP A 126 12.56 3.99 -14.09
N GLY A 127 11.58 4.51 -13.33
CA GLY A 127 10.83 5.73 -13.65
C GLY A 127 9.56 5.49 -14.47
N GLU A 128 9.34 4.27 -14.97
CA GLU A 128 8.21 3.92 -15.82
C GLU A 128 7.10 3.21 -15.02
N LEU A 129 5.84 3.46 -15.39
CA LEU A 129 4.69 2.78 -14.80
C LEU A 129 4.75 1.29 -15.19
N HIS A 130 4.91 0.44 -14.19
CA HIS A 130 5.01 -1.01 -14.38
C HIS A 130 3.67 -1.73 -14.19
N SER A 131 2.85 -1.25 -13.26
CA SER A 131 1.52 -1.80 -13.02
C SER A 131 0.65 -0.78 -12.29
N ARG A 132 -0.64 -0.75 -12.61
CA ARG A 132 -1.66 0.07 -11.94
C ARG A 132 -2.80 -0.84 -11.47
N MET A 133 -3.29 -0.56 -10.27
CA MET A 133 -4.55 -1.10 -9.75
C MET A 133 -5.46 0.07 -9.41
N GLN A 134 -6.76 -0.10 -9.62
CA GLN A 134 -7.76 0.92 -9.33
C GLN A 134 -8.99 0.31 -8.66
N LEU A 135 -9.64 1.10 -7.81
CA LEU A 135 -10.89 0.73 -7.19
C LEU A 135 -12.03 0.81 -8.21
N GLU A 136 -12.64 -0.33 -8.51
CA GLU A 136 -13.78 -0.39 -9.44
C GLU A 136 -15.12 -0.29 -8.70
N ARG A 137 -15.21 -0.91 -7.52
CA ARG A 137 -16.42 -0.97 -6.70
C ARG A 137 -16.10 -1.10 -5.23
N VAL A 138 -16.84 -0.39 -4.39
CA VAL A 138 -16.83 -0.57 -2.93
C VAL A 138 -18.24 -0.53 -2.39
N GLN A 139 -18.52 -1.35 -1.38
CA GLN A 139 -19.74 -1.31 -0.62
C GLN A 139 -19.39 -1.38 0.85
N PHE A 140 -19.99 -0.50 1.65
CA PHE A 140 -19.86 -0.51 3.10
C PHE A 140 -21.22 -0.90 3.68
N ASP A 141 -21.31 -2.03 4.37
CA ASP A 141 -22.50 -2.56 5.04
C ASP A 141 -23.84 -2.03 4.47
N GLN A 142 -24.55 -1.19 5.24
CA GLN A 142 -25.89 -0.67 4.94
C GLN A 142 -25.93 0.43 3.86
N HIS A 143 -24.84 0.67 3.13
CA HIS A 143 -24.77 1.70 2.10
C HIS A 143 -24.83 1.07 0.69
N PRO A 144 -25.46 1.76 -0.29
CA PRO A 144 -25.39 1.35 -1.68
C PRO A 144 -23.95 1.23 -2.16
N ALA A 145 -23.68 0.27 -3.04
CA ALA A 145 -22.38 0.13 -3.66
C ALA A 145 -22.04 1.39 -4.47
N LEU A 146 -20.82 1.89 -4.29
CA LEU A 146 -20.21 2.90 -5.15
C LEU A 146 -19.46 2.15 -6.25
N GLN A 147 -19.73 2.51 -7.51
CA GLN A 147 -19.09 1.89 -8.67
C GLN A 147 -18.77 2.95 -9.72
N GLY A 148 -17.61 2.81 -10.36
CA GLY A 148 -17.19 3.65 -11.47
C GLY A 148 -15.68 3.67 -11.62
N ASN A 149 -15.18 4.35 -12.66
CA ASN A 149 -13.75 4.53 -12.85
C ASN A 149 -13.23 5.66 -11.95
N VAL A 150 -12.02 5.47 -11.41
CA VAL A 150 -11.32 6.52 -10.68
C VAL A 150 -10.56 7.39 -11.69
N ASN A 151 -10.96 8.65 -11.82
CA ASN A 151 -10.29 9.62 -12.69
C ASN A 151 -9.61 10.67 -11.83
N ILE A 152 -8.28 10.72 -11.82
CA ILE A 152 -7.51 11.77 -11.14
C ILE A 152 -7.53 13.03 -12.02
N ASP A 153 -7.85 14.17 -11.43
CA ASP A 153 -7.82 15.45 -12.14
C ASP A 153 -6.40 15.72 -12.67
N GLY A 154 -6.29 15.96 -13.98
CA GLY A 154 -5.01 16.22 -14.66
C GLY A 154 -4.31 14.99 -15.27
N GLU A 155 -4.86 13.77 -15.19
CA GLU A 155 -4.31 12.59 -15.87
C GLU A 155 -4.83 12.40 -17.33
N ASN A 156 -5.97 12.99 -17.69
CA ASN A 156 -6.61 12.80 -19.01
C ASN A 156 -6.28 13.90 -20.04
N ALA A 157 -5.09 14.51 -19.99
CA ALA A 157 -4.73 15.55 -20.97
C ALA A 157 -3.98 15.01 -22.21
N ASP A 158 -3.45 13.78 -22.19
CA ASP A 158 -2.50 13.29 -23.22
C ASP A 158 -2.80 11.87 -23.73
N GLN A 159 -4.06 11.42 -23.75
CA GLN A 159 -4.43 10.18 -24.46
C GLN A 159 -5.61 10.42 -25.40
N ASP A 160 -5.37 11.26 -26.39
CA ASP A 160 -6.06 11.12 -27.68
C ASP A 160 -5.61 9.78 -28.28
N PHE A 161 -6.50 8.79 -28.21
CA PHE A 161 -6.39 7.61 -29.05
C PHE A 161 -6.76 8.05 -30.47
N ASP A 162 -5.77 8.27 -31.32
CA ASP A 162 -5.99 8.30 -32.76
C ASP A 162 -6.63 6.96 -33.18
N GLU A 163 -7.76 7.07 -33.87
CA GLU A 163 -8.58 5.98 -34.45
C GLU A 163 -7.81 5.10 -35.45
#